data_AF-A0A3D1U0X6-F1
#
_entry.id   AF-A0A3D1U0X6-F1
#
_cell.length_a   1.000
_cell.length_b   1.000
_cell.length_c   1.000
_cell.angle_alpha   90.00
_cell.angle_beta   90.00
_cell.angle_gamma   90.00
#
_symmetry.space_group_name_H-M   'P 1'
#
loop_
_entity.id
_entity.type
_entity.pdbx_description
1 polymer ?
#
loop_
_entity_poly.entity_id
_entity_poly.type
_entity_poly.pdbx_seq_one_letter_code
_entity_poly.pdbx_strand_id
1 'polypeptide(L)' 'MLAQSQLNQQLHELDRLLEALEQLNLRNQTLLPNGITVRLQELGMVDVKGVDPSVLIPRVLDEQQRVRRRLASMRRGRTT' A
#
# COMPACT_ATOMS: atom_id res chain seq x y z
N MET A 1 -8.87 20.16 2.87
CA MET A 1 -7.56 19.86 2.24
C MET A 1 -6.79 18.74 2.95
N LEU A 2 -6.95 18.56 4.27
CA LEU A 2 -6.28 17.51 5.07
C LEU A 2 -6.47 16.06 4.56
N ALA A 3 -7.66 15.72 4.03
CA ALA A 3 -7.91 14.37 3.51
C ALA A 3 -7.08 14.04 2.25
N GLN A 4 -6.80 15.04 1.41
CA GLN A 4 -6.00 14.84 0.20
C GLN A 4 -4.51 14.62 0.54
N SER A 5 -3.98 15.38 1.50
CA SER A 5 -2.61 15.17 1.98
C SER A 5 -2.44 13.82 2.68
N GLN A 6 -3.43 13.38 3.46
CA GLN A 6 -3.43 12.04 4.07
C GLN A 6 -3.43 10.93 3.01
N LEU A 7 -4.26 11.04 1.96
CA LEU A 7 -4.28 10.07 0.87
C LEU A 7 -2.97 10.05 0.05
N ASN A 8 -2.33 11.21 -0.16
CA ASN A 8 -1.02 11.25 -0.80
C ASN A 8 0.06 10.59 0.07
N GLN A 9 0.04 10.81 1.39
CA GLN A 9 0.94 10.13 2.33
C GLN A 9 0.72 8.62 2.30
N GLN A 10 -0.54 8.18 2.34
CA GLN A 10 -0.89 6.77 2.21
C GLN A 10 -0.37 6.17 0.89
N LEU A 11 -0.47 6.89 -0.22
CA LEU A 11 0.08 6.44 -1.49
C LEU A 11 1.60 6.24 -1.43
N HIS A 12 2.33 7.21 -0.87
CA HIS A 12 3.78 7.12 -0.73
C HIS A 12 4.22 5.97 0.18
N GLU A 13 3.50 5.71 1.27
CA GLU A 13 3.78 4.57 2.14
C GLU A 13 3.51 3.24 1.41
N LEU A 14 2.43 3.15 0.63
CA LEU A 14 2.16 1.97 -0.20
C LEU A 14 3.26 1.76 -1.26
N ASP A 15 3.75 2.82 -1.92
CA ASP A 15 4.86 2.73 -2.89
C ASP A 15 6.14 2.18 -2.23
N ARG A 16 6.49 2.67 -1.04
CA ARG A 16 7.64 2.16 -0.26
C ARG A 16 7.49 0.70 0.14
N LEU A 17 6.29 0.32 0.58
CA LEU A 17 6.01 -1.06 0.98
C LEU A 17 6.06 -2.00 -0.23
N LEU A 18 5.55 -1.56 -1.38
CA LEU A 18 5.64 -2.33 -2.62
C LEU A 18 7.10 -2.60 -3.00
N GLU A 19 7.94 -1.56 -3.01
CA GLU A 19 9.37 -1.70 -3.30
C GLU A 19 10.04 -2.68 -2.33
N ALA A 20 9.74 -2.58 -1.03
CA ALA A 20 10.28 -3.51 -0.03
C ALA A 20 9.83 -4.96 -0.28
N LEU A 21 8.55 -5.18 -0.61
CA LEU A 21 8.02 -6.51 -0.92
C LEU A 21 8.65 -7.09 -2.18
N GLU A 22 8.86 -6.28 -3.21
CA GLU A 22 9.54 -6.67 -4.45
C GLU A 22 10.99 -7.07 -4.16
N GLN A 23 11.71 -6.30 -3.34
CA GLN A 23 13.09 -6.65 -2.95
C GLN A 23 13.16 -7.97 -2.17
N LEU A 24 12.19 -8.24 -1.28
CA LEU A 24 12.09 -9.51 -0.57
C LEU A 24 11.81 -10.66 -1.54
N ASN A 25 10.86 -10.46 -2.46
CA ASN A 25 10.49 -11.44 -3.47
C ASN A 25 11.66 -11.77 -4.41
N LEU A 26 12.41 -10.77 -4.86
CA LEU A 26 13.61 -10.95 -5.69
C LEU A 26 14.72 -11.74 -4.96
N ARG A 27 14.76 -11.65 -3.63
CA ARG A 27 15.68 -12.42 -2.78
C ARG A 27 15.12 -13.79 -2.38
N ASN A 28 13.96 -14.19 -2.91
CA ASN A 28 13.22 -15.38 -2.52
C ASN A 28 12.96 -15.48 -1.00
N GLN A 29 12.81 -14.34 -0.33
CA GLN A 29 12.48 -14.30 1.09
C GLN A 29 10.97 -14.43 1.26
N THR A 30 10.54 -15.54 1.86
CA THR A 30 9.13 -15.83 2.18
C THR A 30 8.67 -15.17 3.47
N LEU A 31 9.62 -14.87 4.37
CA LEU A 31 9.35 -14.24 5.65
C LEU A 31 9.35 -12.72 5.54
N LEU A 32 8.22 -12.13 5.89
CA LEU A 32 8.09 -10.68 6.02
C LEU A 32 8.73 -10.18 7.32
N PRO A 33 9.57 -9.13 7.25
CA PRO A 33 9.98 -8.39 8.43
C PRO A 33 8.76 -7.84 9.18
N ASN A 34 8.77 -7.95 10.51
CA ASN A 34 7.68 -7.46 11.38
C ASN A 34 7.29 -6.00 11.09
N GLY A 35 8.27 -5.14 10.76
CA GLY A 35 8.00 -3.74 10.41
C GLY A 35 7.09 -3.58 9.18
N ILE A 36 7.27 -4.42 8.16
CA ILE A 36 6.43 -4.40 6.95
C ILE A 36 5.03 -4.91 7.29
N THR A 37 4.92 -5.99 8.07
CA THR A 37 3.62 -6.53 8.51
C THR A 37 2.81 -5.50 9.30
N VAL A 38 3.44 -4.82 10.27
CA VAL A 38 2.77 -3.78 11.08
C VAL A 38 2.30 -2.63 10.19
N ARG A 39 3.13 -2.14 9.27
CA ARG A 39 2.77 -1.05 8.37
C ARG A 39 1.60 -1.40 7.45
N LEU A 40 1.59 -2.62 6.90
CA LEU A 40 0.45 -3.07 6.08
C LEU A 40 -0.86 -3.12 6.89
N GLN A 41 -0.79 -3.55 8.16
CA GLN A 41 -1.95 -3.54 9.07
C GLN A 41 -2.43 -2.12 9.40
N GLU A 42 -1.52 -1.19 9.67
CA GLU A 42 -1.84 0.22 9.90
C GLU A 42 -2.53 0.88 8.69
N LEU A 43 -2.20 0.42 7.49
CA LEU A 43 -2.84 0.83 6.23
C LEU A 43 -4.17 0.11 5.97
N GLY A 44 -4.63 -0.73 6.89
CA GLY A 44 -5.92 -1.43 6.82
C GLY A 44 -5.89 -2.75 6.03
N MET A 45 -4.71 -3.27 5.68
CA MET A 45 -4.60 -4.58 5.05
C MET A 45 -4.69 -5.69 6.10
N VAL A 46 -5.69 -6.56 5.95
CA VAL A 46 -5.92 -7.74 6.80
C VAL A 46 -5.16 -8.96 6.28
N ASP A 47 -4.97 -9.98 7.12
CA ASP A 47 -4.38 -11.26 6.71
C ASP A 47 -3.04 -11.11 5.99
N VAL A 48 -2.12 -10.33 6.57
CA VAL A 48 -0.77 -10.09 6.04
C VAL A 48 0.31 -10.88 6.78
N LYS A 49 -0.01 -11.43 7.96
CA LYS A 49 0.93 -12.16 8.79
C LYS A 49 1.17 -13.55 8.21
N GLY A 50 2.44 -13.90 7.95
CA GLY A 50 2.82 -15.20 7.42
C GLY A 50 2.44 -15.42 5.96
N VAL A 51 2.09 -14.35 5.23
CA VAL A 51 1.79 -14.41 3.80
C VAL A 51 3.05 -14.07 3.01
N ASP A 52 3.29 -14.78 1.90
CA ASP A 52 4.45 -14.52 1.07
C ASP A 52 4.39 -13.15 0.39
N PRO A 53 5.54 -12.48 0.19
CA PRO A 53 5.59 -11.21 -0.53
C PRO A 53 4.95 -11.27 -1.92
N SER A 54 5.13 -12.37 -2.66
CA SER A 54 4.52 -12.57 -3.99
C SER A 54 2.99 -12.48 -3.99
N VAL A 55 2.35 -12.88 -2.89
CA VAL A 55 0.90 -12.81 -2.71
C VAL A 55 0.47 -11.42 -2.22
N LEU A 56 1.33 -10.72 -1.48
CA LEU A 56 1.05 -9.37 -0.99
C LEU A 56 1.24 -8.27 -2.02
N ILE A 57 2.21 -8.40 -2.93
CA ILE A 57 2.47 -7.45 -4.02
C ILE A 57 1.19 -7.06 -4.79
N PRO A 58 0.40 -8.01 -5.36
CA PRO A 58 -0.82 -7.65 -6.08
C PRO A 58 -1.87 -6.97 -5.17
N ARG A 59 -1.93 -7.34 -3.89
CA ARG A 59 -2.87 -6.73 -2.92
C ARG A 59 -2.50 -5.28 -2.60
N VAL A 60 -1.21 -4.99 -2.47
CA VAL A 60 -0.71 -3.61 -2.26
C VAL A 60 -0.99 -2.77 -3.49
N LEU A 61 -0.76 -3.30 -4.70
CA LEU A 61 -1.08 -2.63 -5.96
C LEU A 61 -2.58 -2.29 -6.08
N ASP A 62 -3.46 -3.21 -5.70
CA ASP A 62 -4.91 -2.96 -5.70
C ASP A 62 -5.30 -1.81 -4.76
N GLU A 63 -4.70 -1.75 -3.57
CA GLU A 63 -4.96 -0.68 -2.61
C GLU A 63 -4.40 0.66 -3.10
N GLN A 64 -3.23 0.68 -3.74
CA GLN A 64 -2.73 1.87 -4.42
C GLN A 64 -3.72 2.38 -5.47
N GLN A 65 -4.27 1.49 -6.31
CA GLN A 65 -5.24 1.88 -7.34
C GLN A 65 -6.53 2.42 -6.73
N ARG A 66 -6.97 1.89 -5.57
CA ARG A 66 -8.12 2.44 -4.83
C ARG A 66 -7.83 3.85 -4.31
N VAL A 67 -6.66 4.08 -3.70
CA VAL A 67 -6.25 5.40 -3.21
C VAL A 67 -6.13 6.41 -4.35
N ARG A 68 -5.53 6.02 -5.49
CA ARG A 68 -5.43 6.87 -6.69
C ARG A 68 -6.81 7.25 -7.23
N ARG A 69 -7.75 6.31 -7.28
CA ARG A 69 -9.15 6.59 -7.71
C ARG A 69 -9.85 7.56 -6.77
N ARG A 70 -9.67 7.42 -5.45
CA ARG A 70 -10.21 8.37 -4.44
C ARG A 70 -9.59 9.77 -4.58
N LEU A 71 -8.29 9.86 -4.80
CA LEU A 71 -7.62 11.14 -5.07
C LEU A 71 -8.17 11.80 -6.35
N ALA A 72 -8.37 11.02 -7.41
CA ALA A 72 -8.92 11.53 -8.67
C ALA A 72 -10.37 12.03 -8.52
N SER A 73 -11.22 11.32 -7.77
CA SER A 73 -12.60 11.76 -7.53
C SER A 73 -12.66 13.04 -6.69
N MET A 74 -11.82 13.17 -5.65
CA MET A 74 -11.72 14.40 -4.85
C MET A 74 -11.26 15.61 -5.67
N ARG A 75 -10.36 15.41 -6.64
CA ARG A 75 -9.92 16.48 -7.55
C ARG A 75 -11.05 16.93 -8.46
N ARG A 76 -11.83 16.00 -9.01
CA ARG A 76 -12.97 16.30 -9.91
C ARG A 76 -14.14 16.97 -9.18
N GLY A 77 -14.43 16.57 -7.94
CA GLY A 77 -15.50 17.17 -7.14
C GLY A 77 -15.20 18.58 -6.63
N ARG A 78 -13.97 19.09 -6.81
CA ARG A 78 -13.59 20.47 -6.48
C ARG A 78 -13.75 21.43 -7.67
N THR A 79 -13.97 20.90 -8.88
CA THR A 79 -14.08 21.69 -10.14
C THR A 79 -15.53 21.92 -10.60
N THR A 80 -16.52 21.54 -9.79
CA THR A 80 -17.96 21.78 -10.00
C THR A 80 -18.51 22.56 -8.84
#